data_AF-E6LKJ8-F1
#
_entry.id   AF-E6LKJ8-F1
#
_cell.length_a   1.000
_cell.length_b   1.000
_cell.length_c   1.000
_cell.angle_alpha   90.00
_cell.angle_beta   90.00
_cell.angle_gamma   90.00
#
_symmetry.space_group_name_H-M   'P 1'
#
loop_
_entity.id
_entity.type
_entity.pdbx_description
1 polymer ?
#
loop_
_entity_poly.entity_id
_entity_poly.type
_entity_poly.pdbx_seq_one_letter_code
_entity_poly.pdbx_strand_id
1 'polypeptide(L)'
;MVKFTGATADTLKDINDLFTYLSKEMREGKIYYKYINSFQIENNCMTQKTAYENFVAGGHIDILKTSIAESELADAIKKLQNLLHKYKKNLTETIQKNIIVKLLYWLCENFSDIKIDGGKNIKVVAQNIEKESEIYFFVFLNLLGMDVCLLQYAKDINIMEDFFYTKRIGDFIEGRLDLKPYDTSVNITQRDIKRDNNIPANKDENRVRISLESVRRKDRDSKTAAKTEGSMAANTNHISNIRTAKAGSVLPDTNIPDSGVKRDRELSYIELAKLSTSIVMIAVYDGRQKMLGTGSGIMIGKDGFILTNDHVIRGGHHFEVRIEDDERTYKTDEVIKYNQYLDLAIIRIPRVLNPLRLYSGSKKLVRGQKVVAIGSPLGLFNSVSDGIISGFRNIDNVDMIQFSAPISPGSSGGAVLNMYGEIIGISTAGFSEGQNINLAVPYDAIYGFAKSFIR
;
A
#
# COMPACT_ATOMS: atom_id res chain seq x y z
N MET A 1 11.37 -8.23 18.04
CA MET A 1 11.12 -6.98 17.30
C MET A 1 11.18 -5.80 18.26
N VAL A 2 11.91 -4.74 17.90
CA VAL A 2 12.04 -3.52 18.72
C VAL A 2 11.32 -2.38 18.01
N LYS A 3 10.39 -1.72 18.70
CA LYS A 3 9.69 -0.52 18.23
C LYS A 3 10.23 0.69 18.99
N PHE A 4 10.61 1.73 18.27
CA PHE A 4 11.00 3.02 18.83
C PHE A 4 9.90 4.06 18.61
N THR A 5 9.48 4.74 19.69
CA THR A 5 8.49 5.82 19.66
C THR A 5 9.08 7.13 20.20
N GLY A 6 8.80 8.22 19.49
CA GLY A 6 9.25 9.59 19.77
C GLY A 6 10.74 9.87 19.50
N ALA A 7 11.07 11.16 19.39
CA ALA A 7 12.39 11.67 19.04
C ALA A 7 12.88 12.68 20.10
N THR A 8 14.10 12.49 20.57
CA THR A 8 14.92 13.50 21.26
C THR A 8 15.81 14.22 20.25
N ALA A 9 16.48 15.31 20.66
CA ALA A 9 17.48 16.00 19.82
C ALA A 9 18.59 15.05 19.30
N ASP A 10 18.90 13.99 20.06
CA ASP A 10 19.90 12.98 19.72
C ASP A 10 19.34 11.78 18.94
N THR A 11 18.02 11.63 18.80
CA THR A 11 17.42 10.44 18.15
C THR A 11 17.81 10.31 16.68
N LEU A 12 17.97 11.44 15.98
CA LEU A 12 18.46 11.42 14.60
C LEU A 12 19.91 10.93 14.52
N LYS A 13 20.74 11.29 15.50
CA LYS A 13 22.12 10.82 15.61
C LYS A 13 22.15 9.32 15.91
N ASP A 14 21.35 8.85 16.87
CA ASP A 14 21.30 7.44 17.26
C ASP A 14 20.81 6.53 16.10
N ILE A 15 19.80 6.96 15.34
CA ILE A 15 19.32 6.21 14.16
C ILE A 15 20.39 6.19 13.05
N ASN A 16 21.07 7.31 12.80
CA ASN A 16 22.15 7.36 11.84
C ASN A 16 23.36 6.50 12.27
N ASP A 17 23.66 6.46 13.57
CA ASP A 17 24.71 5.61 14.14
C ASP A 17 24.32 4.12 14.01
N LEU A 18 23.05 3.78 14.22
CA LEU A 18 22.50 2.43 13.97
C LEU A 18 22.66 2.04 12.50
N PHE A 19 22.27 2.90 11.55
CA PHE A 19 22.45 2.62 10.12
C PHE A 19 23.93 2.47 9.75
N THR A 20 24.78 3.33 10.28
CA THR A 20 26.24 3.26 10.05
C THR A 20 26.81 1.95 10.57
N TYR A 21 26.39 1.52 11.76
CA TYR A 21 26.78 0.24 12.36
C TYR A 21 26.31 -0.95 11.53
N LEU A 22 25.02 -1.01 11.17
CA LEU A 22 24.46 -2.11 10.39
C LEU A 22 25.10 -2.23 9.01
N SER A 23 25.30 -1.11 8.32
CA SER A 23 26.01 -1.07 7.03
C SER A 23 27.48 -1.47 7.16
N LYS A 24 28.14 -1.16 8.27
CA LYS A 24 29.51 -1.64 8.56
C LYS A 24 29.54 -3.15 8.75
N GLU A 25 28.68 -3.69 9.61
CA GLU A 25 28.63 -5.13 9.89
C GLU A 25 28.22 -5.94 8.64
N MET A 26 27.37 -5.39 7.78
CA MET A 26 27.02 -6.00 6.48
C MET A 26 28.22 -6.02 5.52
N ARG A 27 28.99 -4.92 5.42
CA ARG A 27 30.22 -4.88 4.61
C ARG A 27 31.29 -5.85 5.12
N GLU A 28 31.33 -6.09 6.43
CA GLU A 28 32.20 -7.07 7.06
C GLU A 28 31.68 -8.52 6.94
N GLY A 29 30.50 -8.72 6.33
CA GLY A 29 29.91 -10.04 6.08
C GLY A 29 29.34 -10.73 7.33
N LYS A 30 29.16 -9.99 8.43
CA LYS A 30 28.66 -10.53 9.71
C LYS A 30 27.15 -10.65 9.74
N ILE A 31 26.47 -9.70 9.09
CA ILE A 31 25.01 -9.63 9.01
C ILE A 31 24.54 -9.40 7.58
N TYR A 32 23.27 -9.72 7.32
CA TYR A 32 22.54 -9.18 6.19
C TYR A 32 21.63 -8.07 6.71
N TYR A 33 21.69 -6.88 6.12
CA TYR A 33 20.89 -5.74 6.54
C TYR A 33 20.01 -5.25 5.38
N LYS A 34 18.71 -5.08 5.64
CA LYS A 34 17.78 -4.46 4.69
C LYS A 34 17.01 -3.31 5.32
N TYR A 35 16.94 -2.22 4.58
CA TYR A 35 16.11 -1.05 4.91
C TYR A 35 14.85 -1.05 4.05
N ILE A 36 13.67 -0.94 4.68
CA ILE A 36 12.37 -0.94 4.01
C ILE A 36 11.59 0.32 4.39
N ASN A 37 11.35 1.21 3.43
CA ASN A 37 10.63 2.47 3.65
C ASN A 37 9.25 2.52 2.96
N SER A 38 8.93 1.54 2.13
CA SER A 38 7.65 1.44 1.44
C SER A 38 7.43 0.01 0.93
N PHE A 39 6.16 -0.39 0.80
CA PHE A 39 5.77 -1.61 0.13
C PHE A 39 5.01 -1.27 -1.14
N GLN A 40 5.48 -1.79 -2.27
CA GLN A 40 4.73 -1.80 -3.53
C GLN A 40 4.30 -3.23 -3.85
N ILE A 41 3.14 -3.38 -4.49
CA ILE A 41 2.72 -4.65 -5.08
C ILE A 41 2.59 -4.41 -6.57
N GLU A 42 3.48 -5.01 -7.36
CA GLU A 42 3.29 -5.13 -8.80
C GLU A 42 2.20 -6.16 -9.09
N ASN A 43 1.40 -5.92 -10.13
CA ASN A 43 0.08 -6.52 -10.34
C ASN A 43 0.04 -8.03 -10.63
N ASN A 44 1.14 -8.77 -10.51
CA ASN A 44 1.17 -10.21 -10.73
C ASN A 44 1.61 -10.99 -9.49
N CYS A 45 0.63 -11.39 -8.66
CA CYS A 45 0.82 -12.27 -7.51
C CYS A 45 0.36 -13.72 -7.77
N MET A 46 0.20 -14.13 -9.04
CA MET A 46 -0.37 -15.43 -9.39
C MET A 46 0.48 -16.58 -8.85
N THR A 47 1.81 -16.45 -8.90
CA THR A 47 2.75 -17.44 -8.38
C THR A 47 2.58 -17.66 -6.88
N GLN A 48 2.50 -16.60 -6.09
CA GLN A 48 2.33 -16.70 -4.63
C GLN A 48 0.95 -17.21 -4.25
N LYS A 49 -0.07 -16.88 -5.05
CA LYS A 49 -1.42 -17.42 -4.89
C LYS A 49 -1.43 -18.94 -5.11
N THR A 50 -0.85 -19.41 -6.21
CA THR A 50 -0.75 -20.85 -6.51
C THR A 50 0.09 -21.58 -5.45
N ALA A 51 1.21 -20.99 -5.01
CA ALA A 51 2.03 -21.56 -3.95
C ALA A 51 1.25 -21.73 -2.63
N TYR A 52 0.45 -20.73 -2.24
CA TYR A 52 -0.37 -20.83 -1.05
C TYR A 52 -1.57 -21.79 -1.22
N GLU A 53 -2.16 -21.89 -2.40
CA GLU A 53 -3.20 -22.89 -2.68
C GLU A 53 -2.65 -24.32 -2.57
N ASN A 54 -1.46 -24.58 -3.09
CA ASN A 54 -0.76 -25.85 -2.93
C ASN A 54 -0.44 -26.15 -1.46
N PHE A 55 -0.06 -25.12 -0.70
CA PHE A 55 0.18 -25.24 0.73
C PHE A 55 -1.07 -25.66 1.50
N VAL A 56 -2.22 -25.06 1.18
CA VAL A 56 -3.50 -25.43 1.80
C VAL A 56 -3.92 -26.85 1.42
N ALA A 57 -3.71 -27.25 0.17
CA ALA A 57 -4.15 -28.55 -0.32
C ALA A 57 -3.25 -29.72 0.12
N GLY A 58 -1.94 -29.52 0.14
CA GLY A 58 -0.95 -30.60 0.31
C GLY A 58 0.08 -30.35 1.41
N GLY A 59 0.04 -29.20 2.11
CA GLY A 59 1.02 -28.83 3.13
C GLY A 59 2.38 -28.38 2.57
N HIS A 60 2.51 -28.33 1.25
CA HIS A 60 3.74 -27.99 0.54
C HIS A 60 3.73 -26.57 0.02
N ILE A 61 4.79 -25.82 0.29
CA ILE A 61 4.92 -24.43 -0.17
C ILE A 61 6.25 -24.21 -0.87
N ASP A 62 6.17 -24.04 -2.18
CA ASP A 62 7.33 -23.66 -2.99
C ASP A 62 7.07 -22.30 -3.63
N ILE A 63 8.03 -21.40 -3.46
CA ILE A 63 7.99 -20.08 -4.07
C ILE A 63 9.31 -19.90 -4.81
N LEU A 64 9.21 -19.84 -6.15
CA LEU A 64 10.30 -19.93 -7.14
C LEU A 64 11.42 -18.86 -7.04
N LYS A 65 11.46 -18.07 -5.97
CA LYS A 65 12.38 -16.93 -5.80
C LYS A 65 13.03 -16.81 -4.42
N THR A 66 12.64 -17.58 -3.41
CA THR A 66 13.18 -17.43 -2.05
C THR A 66 14.03 -18.62 -1.65
N SER A 67 15.25 -18.38 -1.18
CA SER A 67 16.12 -19.45 -0.65
C SER A 67 15.83 -19.74 0.84
N ILE A 68 14.55 -19.82 1.20
CA ILE A 68 14.04 -20.14 2.55
C ILE A 68 13.66 -21.62 2.58
N ALA A 69 13.96 -22.31 3.67
CA ALA A 69 13.53 -23.69 3.84
C ALA A 69 11.99 -23.80 3.89
N GLU A 70 11.41 -24.69 3.10
CA GLU A 70 9.95 -24.92 3.04
C GLU A 70 9.34 -25.18 4.43
N SER A 71 10.05 -25.92 5.29
CA SER A 71 9.59 -26.22 6.66
C SER A 71 9.52 -24.99 7.56
N GLU A 72 10.48 -24.06 7.45
CA GLU A 72 10.49 -22.80 8.19
C GLU A 72 9.37 -21.88 7.70
N LEU A 73 9.19 -21.81 6.38
CA LEU A 73 8.13 -21.02 5.76
C LEU A 73 6.74 -21.54 6.15
N ALA A 74 6.53 -22.85 6.09
CA ALA A 74 5.29 -23.50 6.52
C ALA A 74 4.98 -23.26 8.01
N ASP A 75 5.98 -23.37 8.88
CA ASP A 75 5.82 -23.12 10.32
C ASP A 75 5.50 -21.65 10.61
N ALA A 76 6.17 -20.71 9.94
CA ALA A 76 5.90 -19.28 10.07
C ALA A 76 4.48 -18.93 9.61
N ILE A 77 4.01 -19.50 8.50
CA ILE A 77 2.64 -19.32 8.01
C ILE A 77 1.63 -19.85 9.02
N LYS A 78 1.82 -21.06 9.56
CA LYS A 78 0.91 -21.64 10.57
C LYS A 78 0.84 -20.78 11.83
N LYS A 79 1.99 -20.32 12.33
CA LYS A 79 2.04 -19.41 13.48
C LYS A 79 1.30 -18.11 13.20
N LEU A 80 1.53 -17.51 12.04
CA LEU A 80 0.84 -16.28 11.65
C LEU A 80 -0.68 -16.49 11.51
N GLN A 81 -1.12 -17.59 10.91
CA GLN A 81 -2.54 -17.93 10.81
C GLN A 81 -3.20 -17.98 12.20
N ASN A 82 -2.55 -18.61 13.18
CA ASN A 82 -3.05 -18.63 14.56
C ASN A 82 -3.15 -17.21 15.16
N LEU A 83 -2.19 -16.34 14.86
CA LEU A 83 -2.23 -14.94 15.31
C LEU A 83 -3.36 -14.17 14.64
N LEU A 84 -3.57 -14.35 13.33
CA LEU A 84 -4.67 -13.71 12.61
C LEU A 84 -6.02 -14.12 13.20
N HIS A 85 -6.23 -15.42 13.49
CA HIS A 85 -7.47 -15.89 14.11
C HIS A 85 -7.71 -15.28 15.50
N LYS A 86 -6.63 -15.06 16.26
CA LYS A 86 -6.72 -14.50 17.62
C LYS A 86 -7.07 -13.02 17.63
N TYR A 87 -6.50 -12.23 16.70
CA TYR A 87 -6.53 -10.77 16.79
C TYR A 87 -7.31 -10.07 15.68
N LYS A 88 -7.49 -10.70 14.51
CA LYS A 88 -8.22 -10.09 13.40
C LYS A 88 -9.72 -10.39 13.51
N LYS A 89 -10.51 -9.36 13.82
CA LYS A 89 -11.98 -9.45 13.82
C LYS A 89 -12.48 -9.77 12.39
N ASN A 90 -13.48 -10.65 12.29
CA ASN A 90 -14.10 -11.07 11.02
C ASN A 90 -13.12 -11.70 10.01
N LEU A 91 -12.14 -12.46 10.49
CA LEU A 91 -11.25 -13.21 9.59
C LEU A 91 -12.03 -14.30 8.85
N THR A 92 -12.15 -14.17 7.52
CA THR A 92 -12.64 -15.23 6.63
C THR A 92 -11.46 -15.94 5.97
N GLU A 93 -11.68 -17.15 5.46
CA GLU A 93 -10.65 -17.89 4.70
C GLU A 93 -10.11 -17.08 3.52
N THR A 94 -10.98 -16.30 2.86
CA THR A 94 -10.59 -15.40 1.76
C THR A 94 -9.68 -14.28 2.25
N ILE A 95 -10.02 -13.63 3.38
CA ILE A 95 -9.20 -12.56 3.96
C ILE A 95 -7.83 -13.11 4.39
N GLN A 96 -7.81 -14.26 5.07
CA GLN A 96 -6.57 -14.92 5.48
C GLN A 96 -5.68 -15.24 4.28
N LYS A 97 -6.26 -15.85 3.23
CA LYS A 97 -5.56 -16.17 1.99
C LYS A 97 -4.92 -14.93 1.39
N ASN A 98 -5.69 -13.86 1.26
CA ASN A 98 -5.23 -12.61 0.68
C ASN A 98 -4.09 -11.96 1.46
N ILE A 99 -4.17 -11.97 2.79
CA ILE A 99 -3.08 -11.52 3.66
C ILE A 99 -1.83 -12.35 3.38
N ILE A 100 -1.91 -13.68 3.46
CA ILE A 100 -0.72 -14.53 3.32
C ILE A 100 -0.10 -14.39 1.93
N VAL A 101 -0.90 -14.36 0.86
CA VAL A 101 -0.40 -14.13 -0.50
C VAL A 101 0.35 -12.80 -0.62
N LYS A 102 -0.16 -11.72 -0.01
CA LYS A 102 0.55 -10.42 0.05
C LYS A 102 1.88 -10.53 0.79
N LEU A 103 1.91 -11.23 1.92
CA LEU A 103 3.15 -11.40 2.69
C LEU A 103 4.20 -12.21 1.93
N LEU A 104 3.78 -13.29 1.27
CA LEU A 104 4.65 -14.10 0.42
C LEU A 104 5.18 -13.30 -0.77
N TYR A 105 4.36 -12.42 -1.35
CA TYR A 105 4.79 -11.53 -2.41
C TYR A 105 5.88 -10.59 -1.93
N TRP A 106 5.65 -9.86 -0.83
CA TRP A 106 6.66 -8.96 -0.27
C TRP A 106 7.93 -9.69 0.16
N LEU A 107 7.83 -10.92 0.64
CA LEU A 107 8.98 -11.76 0.95
C LEU A 107 9.82 -12.04 -0.30
N CYS A 108 9.20 -12.37 -1.43
CA CYS A 108 9.91 -12.61 -2.69
C CYS A 108 10.59 -11.35 -3.22
N GLU A 109 9.86 -10.24 -3.22
CA GLU A 109 10.37 -8.98 -3.78
C GLU A 109 11.51 -8.41 -2.93
N ASN A 110 11.43 -8.55 -1.60
CA ASN A 110 12.40 -7.95 -0.69
C ASN A 110 13.48 -8.93 -0.21
N PHE A 111 13.39 -10.24 -0.43
CA PHE A 111 14.36 -11.18 0.15
C PHE A 111 14.73 -12.32 -0.82
N SER A 112 14.53 -12.14 -2.12
CA SER A 112 14.93 -13.13 -3.14
C SER A 112 16.45 -13.28 -3.29
N ASP A 113 17.21 -12.28 -2.88
CA ASP A 113 18.66 -12.21 -2.96
C ASP A 113 19.39 -12.94 -1.82
N ILE A 114 18.67 -13.63 -0.93
CA ILE A 114 19.21 -14.14 0.34
C ILE A 114 18.87 -15.60 0.53
N LYS A 115 19.86 -16.36 0.99
CA LYS A 115 19.69 -17.71 1.55
C LYS A 115 19.45 -17.61 3.05
N ILE A 116 18.26 -18.01 3.47
CA ILE A 116 17.85 -18.01 4.87
C ILE A 116 18.05 -19.45 5.34
N ASP A 117 19.28 -19.78 5.74
CA ASP A 117 19.68 -21.11 6.22
C ASP A 117 19.72 -21.19 7.75
N GLY A 118 18.78 -20.52 8.42
CA GLY A 118 18.71 -20.45 9.88
C GLY A 118 19.71 -19.48 10.52
N GLY A 119 20.47 -18.72 9.72
CA GLY A 119 21.32 -17.64 10.20
C GLY A 119 20.52 -16.47 10.78
N LYS A 120 20.53 -16.30 12.11
CA LYS A 120 19.84 -15.23 12.88
C LYS A 120 20.42 -13.81 12.69
N ASN A 121 21.15 -13.59 11.60
CA ASN A 121 21.90 -12.36 11.35
C ASN A 121 21.24 -11.47 10.30
N ILE A 122 19.97 -11.68 10.01
CA ILE A 122 19.18 -10.83 9.12
C ILE A 122 18.57 -9.71 9.96
N LYS A 123 18.99 -8.48 9.69
CA LYS A 123 18.49 -7.27 10.33
C LYS A 123 17.61 -6.53 9.34
N VAL A 124 16.39 -6.22 9.74
CA VAL A 124 15.43 -5.45 8.94
C VAL A 124 15.10 -4.19 9.70
N VAL A 125 15.35 -3.04 9.11
CA VAL A 125 14.86 -1.76 9.64
C VAL A 125 13.77 -1.25 8.73
N ALA A 126 12.63 -0.89 9.30
CA ALA A 126 11.53 -0.31 8.55
C ALA A 126 11.01 0.98 9.16
N GLN A 127 10.50 1.87 8.31
CA GLN A 127 10.09 3.22 8.68
C GLN A 127 8.62 3.47 8.31
N ASN A 128 7.88 4.17 9.19
CA ASN A 128 6.53 4.70 8.92
C ASN A 128 5.56 3.69 8.32
N ILE A 129 5.38 2.60 9.06
CA ILE A 129 4.39 1.59 8.72
C ILE A 129 3.02 2.12 9.10
N GLU A 130 2.13 2.27 8.12
CA GLU A 130 0.81 2.89 8.30
C GLU A 130 -0.32 1.86 8.23
N LYS A 131 -0.13 0.75 7.50
CA LYS A 131 -1.18 -0.24 7.24
C LYS A 131 -1.04 -1.46 8.15
N GLU A 132 -2.18 -1.95 8.65
CA GLU A 132 -2.24 -3.18 9.47
C GLU A 132 -1.62 -4.40 8.75
N SER A 133 -1.80 -4.51 7.43
CA SER A 133 -1.23 -5.59 6.62
C SER A 133 0.30 -5.59 6.61
N GLU A 134 0.93 -4.42 6.64
CA GLU A 134 2.39 -4.29 6.65
C GLU A 134 2.97 -4.74 7.99
N ILE A 135 2.24 -4.55 9.09
CA ILE A 135 2.63 -5.03 10.42
C ILE A 135 2.68 -6.55 10.44
N TYR A 136 1.69 -7.22 9.86
CA TYR A 136 1.70 -8.67 9.74
C TYR A 136 2.91 -9.17 8.95
N PHE A 137 3.40 -8.40 7.98
CA PHE A 137 4.63 -8.73 7.28
C PHE A 137 5.84 -8.71 8.20
N PHE A 138 6.02 -7.67 9.02
CA PHE A 138 7.14 -7.62 9.95
C PHE A 138 7.07 -8.67 11.05
N VAL A 139 5.85 -8.99 11.52
CA VAL A 139 5.63 -10.14 12.41
C VAL A 139 6.04 -11.43 11.71
N PHE A 140 5.66 -11.60 10.44
CA PHE A 140 6.00 -12.76 9.64
C PHE A 140 7.52 -12.89 9.42
N LEU A 141 8.24 -11.80 9.11
CA LEU A 141 9.70 -11.80 9.04
C LEU A 141 10.34 -12.21 10.37
N ASN A 142 9.79 -11.76 11.50
CA ASN A 142 10.28 -12.16 12.81
C ASN A 142 10.02 -13.66 13.10
N LEU A 143 8.87 -14.19 12.67
CA LEU A 143 8.57 -15.63 12.74
C LEU A 143 9.52 -16.48 11.89
N LEU A 144 10.04 -15.92 10.79
CA LEU A 144 11.11 -16.48 9.97
C LEU A 144 12.52 -16.33 10.58
N GLY A 145 12.63 -15.76 11.79
CA GLY A 145 13.89 -15.63 12.51
C GLY A 145 14.68 -14.35 12.24
N MET A 146 14.08 -13.35 11.57
CA MET A 146 14.71 -12.06 11.33
C MET A 146 14.55 -11.10 12.51
N ASP A 147 15.58 -10.28 12.75
CA ASP A 147 15.53 -9.21 13.73
C ASP A 147 14.98 -7.94 13.07
N VAL A 148 13.75 -7.60 13.42
CA VAL A 148 13.06 -6.43 12.89
C VAL A 148 13.13 -5.27 13.88
N CYS A 149 13.47 -4.08 13.36
CA CYS A 149 13.44 -2.80 14.04
C CYS A 149 12.44 -1.87 13.32
N LEU A 150 11.39 -1.43 14.01
CA LEU A 150 10.39 -0.52 13.46
C LEU A 150 10.62 0.90 13.99
N LEU A 151 10.83 1.84 13.07
CA LEU A 151 10.92 3.27 13.32
C LEU A 151 9.56 3.90 13.02
N GLN A 152 8.78 4.18 14.07
CA GLN A 152 7.43 4.77 13.95
C GLN A 152 7.41 6.15 14.60
N TYR A 153 7.21 7.18 13.78
CA TYR A 153 7.11 8.58 14.23
C TYR A 153 5.92 9.32 13.63
N ALA A 154 5.02 8.63 12.92
CA ALA A 154 3.82 9.22 12.33
C ALA A 154 2.54 8.89 13.11
N LYS A 155 2.35 7.63 13.54
CA LYS A 155 1.14 7.17 14.22
C LYS A 155 1.43 5.96 15.11
N ASP A 156 0.77 5.89 16.26
CA ASP A 156 0.77 4.69 17.09
C ASP A 156 -0.23 3.64 16.59
N ILE A 157 0.15 2.37 16.76
CA ILE A 157 -0.64 1.24 16.26
C ILE A 157 -0.93 0.26 17.39
N ASN A 158 -2.21 0.15 17.75
CA ASN A 158 -2.69 -0.60 18.91
C ASN A 158 -2.48 -2.12 18.81
N ILE A 159 -2.29 -2.68 17.61
CA ILE A 159 -2.11 -4.12 17.41
C ILE A 159 -0.76 -4.65 17.94
N MET A 160 0.12 -3.75 18.41
CA MET A 160 1.52 -4.01 18.72
C MET A 160 1.84 -4.22 20.21
N GLU A 161 0.87 -4.16 21.12
CA GLU A 161 1.17 -4.25 22.56
C GLU A 161 1.62 -5.66 23.02
N ASP A 162 1.15 -6.72 22.35
CA ASP A 162 1.43 -8.11 22.74
C ASP A 162 2.64 -8.76 22.04
N PHE A 163 3.20 -8.11 21.02
CA PHE A 163 4.15 -8.74 20.07
C PHE A 163 5.55 -8.14 20.05
N PHE A 164 5.75 -7.02 20.74
CA PHE A 164 6.93 -6.20 20.58
C PHE A 164 7.61 -6.01 21.92
N TYR A 165 8.95 -6.02 21.89
CA TYR A 165 9.69 -5.31 22.92
C TYR A 165 9.63 -3.84 22.52
N THR A 166 8.63 -3.13 23.03
CA THR A 166 8.46 -1.71 22.74
C THR A 166 9.39 -0.92 23.65
N LYS A 167 10.38 -0.23 23.06
CA LYS A 167 11.23 0.71 23.78
C LYS A 167 10.92 2.11 23.28
N ARG A 168 10.13 2.86 24.03
CA ARG A 168 9.93 4.29 23.77
C ARG A 168 11.27 5.03 23.93
N ILE A 169 11.71 5.77 22.91
CA ILE A 169 12.94 6.56 22.93
C ILE A 169 12.66 8.03 23.25
N GLY A 170 11.43 8.52 23.05
CA GLY A 170 11.04 9.88 23.43
C GLY A 170 9.57 10.21 23.17
N ASP A 171 9.29 11.51 23.05
CA ASP A 171 8.00 12.09 22.64
C ASP A 171 8.07 12.56 21.18
N PHE A 172 6.93 12.73 20.50
CA PHE A 172 6.89 13.21 19.11
C PHE A 172 7.45 14.64 19.01
N ILE A 173 8.29 14.90 18.00
CA ILE A 173 8.64 16.26 17.56
C ILE A 173 7.90 16.51 16.25
N GLU A 174 7.19 17.64 16.13
CA GLU A 174 6.59 18.09 14.88
C GLU A 174 7.69 18.30 13.82
N GLY A 175 7.71 17.45 12.79
CA GLY A 175 8.66 17.54 11.68
C GLY A 175 8.94 16.20 11.00
N ARG A 176 9.46 16.23 9.75
CA ARG A 176 9.96 15.04 9.05
C ARG A 176 11.28 14.57 9.67
N LEU A 177 11.40 13.27 9.92
CA LEU A 177 12.69 12.66 10.26
C LEU A 177 13.55 12.59 8.98
N ASP A 178 14.47 13.54 8.81
CA ASP A 178 15.35 13.62 7.64
C ASP A 178 16.55 12.65 7.79
N LEU A 179 16.34 11.41 7.36
CA LEU A 179 17.35 10.36 7.42
C LEU A 179 18.34 10.49 6.26
N LYS A 180 19.63 10.33 6.54
CA LYS A 180 20.64 10.32 5.48
C LYS A 180 20.36 9.20 4.48
N PRO A 181 20.59 9.44 3.17
CA PRO A 181 20.38 8.42 2.14
C PRO A 181 21.17 7.15 2.46
N TYR A 182 20.48 6.01 2.47
CA TYR A 182 21.11 4.69 2.58
C TYR A 182 21.90 4.40 1.30
N ASP A 183 23.16 4.03 1.46
CA ASP A 183 24.02 3.65 0.34
C ASP A 183 23.70 2.21 -0.11
N THR A 184 22.92 2.09 -1.17
CA THR A 184 22.60 0.81 -1.82
C THR A 184 23.74 0.28 -2.69
N SER A 185 24.86 1.00 -2.85
CA SER A 185 25.90 0.70 -3.83
C SER A 185 27.01 -0.25 -3.34
N VAL A 186 26.67 -1.23 -2.51
CA VAL A 186 27.60 -2.34 -2.23
C VAL A 186 27.21 -3.51 -3.14
N ASN A 187 27.97 -3.67 -4.23
CA ASN A 187 27.95 -4.89 -5.04
C ASN A 187 28.16 -6.09 -4.11
N ILE A 188 27.10 -6.86 -3.87
CA ILE A 188 27.17 -8.14 -3.18
C ILE A 188 27.83 -9.12 -4.16
N THR A 189 29.15 -9.09 -4.25
CA THR A 189 29.86 -10.29 -4.71
C THR A 189 29.52 -11.38 -3.72
N GLN A 190 29.00 -12.52 -4.20
CA GLN A 190 28.86 -13.76 -3.47
C GLN A 190 30.14 -14.03 -2.67
N ARG A 191 30.20 -13.56 -1.44
CA ARG A 191 31.13 -14.04 -0.43
C ARG A 191 30.22 -14.61 0.62
N ASP A 192 30.06 -15.92 0.55
CA ASP A 192 29.41 -16.71 1.57
C ASP A 192 29.80 -16.17 2.94
N ILE A 193 28.80 -15.95 3.79
CA ILE A 193 28.98 -15.58 5.20
C ILE A 193 30.03 -16.55 5.76
N LYS A 194 31.24 -16.05 6.03
CA LYS A 194 32.32 -16.90 6.54
C LYS A 194 31.84 -17.48 7.87
N ARG A 195 31.70 -18.80 7.91
CA ARG A 195 31.66 -19.53 9.18
C ARG A 195 33.06 -19.42 9.79
N ASP A 196 33.25 -18.44 10.67
CA ASP A 196 34.42 -18.48 11.56
C ASP A 196 34.21 -19.60 12.57
N ASN A 197 34.68 -20.78 12.20
CA ASN A 197 35.06 -21.81 13.15
C ASN A 197 36.47 -21.46 13.66
N ASN A 198 36.56 -21.25 14.97
CA ASN A 198 37.73 -20.95 15.81
C ASN A 198 38.17 -19.48 15.89
N ILE A 199 38.21 -18.96 17.13
CA ILE A 199 39.44 -18.56 17.86
C ILE A 199 39.07 -18.12 19.30
N PRO A 200 39.97 -18.29 20.28
CA PRO A 200 39.65 -18.52 21.68
C PRO A 200 39.50 -17.25 22.52
N ALA A 201 39.02 -17.44 23.75
CA ALA A 201 38.82 -16.42 24.75
C ALA A 201 40.12 -15.69 25.16
N ASN A 202 40.16 -14.36 25.03
CA ASN A 202 40.50 -13.48 26.16
C ASN A 202 40.23 -11.98 25.94
N LYS A 203 39.58 -11.41 26.96
CA LYS A 203 39.66 -10.10 27.65
C LYS A 203 39.85 -8.73 26.95
N ASP A 204 38.97 -7.83 27.43
CA ASP A 204 39.03 -6.36 27.60
C ASP A 204 39.02 -5.46 26.35
N GLU A 205 38.35 -4.30 26.29
CA GLU A 205 37.35 -3.56 27.08
C GLU A 205 36.77 -2.47 26.12
N ASN A 206 35.67 -1.80 26.48
CA ASN A 206 34.96 -0.75 25.69
C ASN A 206 34.06 -1.19 24.52
N ARG A 207 33.13 -2.10 24.78
CA ARG A 207 31.84 -2.15 24.07
C ARG A 207 30.73 -1.70 25.01
N VAL A 208 29.93 -0.73 24.58
CA VAL A 208 28.65 -0.39 25.22
C VAL A 208 27.76 -1.65 25.17
N ARG A 209 27.64 -2.34 26.30
CA ARG A 209 26.74 -3.48 26.46
C ARG A 209 25.33 -2.97 26.70
N ILE A 210 24.44 -3.17 25.75
CA ILE A 210 23.01 -3.24 26.03
C ILE A 210 22.74 -4.72 26.33
N SER A 211 22.58 -5.08 27.61
CA SER A 211 22.18 -6.44 27.97
C SER A 211 20.75 -6.68 27.49
N LEU A 212 20.59 -7.57 26.52
CA LEU A 212 19.33 -8.28 26.31
C LEU A 212 19.51 -9.63 27.00
N GLU A 213 19.23 -9.66 28.30
CA GLU A 213 19.18 -10.91 29.05
C GLU A 213 18.18 -11.85 28.35
N SER A 214 18.69 -12.99 27.92
CA SER A 214 17.96 -13.99 27.16
C SER A 214 16.87 -14.65 28.02
N VAL A 215 15.62 -14.20 27.89
CA VAL A 215 14.48 -14.99 28.37
C VAL A 215 14.04 -15.93 27.25
N ARG A 216 14.70 -17.09 27.18
CA ARG A 216 14.13 -18.27 26.54
C ARG A 216 12.78 -18.55 27.22
N ARG A 217 11.69 -18.61 26.44
CA ARG A 217 10.44 -19.22 26.92
C ARG A 217 10.73 -20.69 27.28
N LYS A 218 10.73 -20.99 28.58
CA LYS A 218 10.34 -22.31 29.09
C LYS A 218 8.89 -22.48 28.66
N ASP A 219 8.63 -23.37 27.71
CA ASP A 219 7.36 -24.06 27.46
C ASP A 219 7.55 -24.90 26.19
N ARG A 220 8.51 -25.82 26.24
CA ARG A 220 8.66 -26.83 25.19
C ARG A 220 9.32 -28.08 25.72
N ASP A 221 8.79 -28.61 26.82
CA ASP A 221 9.00 -29.99 27.24
C ASP A 221 7.77 -30.47 28.02
N SER A 222 6.86 -31.13 27.31
CA SER A 222 6.04 -32.25 27.82
C SER A 222 5.06 -32.71 26.74
N LYS A 223 5.47 -33.73 25.98
CA LYS A 223 4.54 -34.77 25.56
C LYS A 223 4.31 -35.66 26.78
N THR A 224 3.07 -36.00 27.11
CA THR A 224 2.46 -37.36 27.00
C THR A 224 1.15 -37.44 27.81
N ALA A 225 0.22 -38.25 27.29
CA ALA A 225 -0.86 -38.98 27.97
C ALA A 225 -2.29 -38.40 27.91
N ALA A 226 -3.14 -39.22 27.27
CA ALA A 226 -4.58 -39.08 27.12
C ALA A 226 -5.37 -39.40 28.40
N LYS A 227 -6.60 -38.88 28.50
CA LYS A 227 -7.79 -39.65 28.91
C LYS A 227 -9.11 -38.90 28.69
N THR A 228 -10.13 -39.72 28.51
CA THR A 228 -11.51 -39.53 28.05
C THR A 228 -12.48 -39.12 29.17
N GLU A 229 -13.75 -38.90 28.79
CA GLU A 229 -15.00 -38.69 29.58
C GLU A 229 -15.40 -37.20 29.74
N GLY A 230 -16.64 -36.74 29.56
CA GLY A 230 -17.92 -37.38 29.27
C GLY A 230 -19.08 -36.49 29.76
N SER A 231 -19.90 -36.01 28.82
CA SER A 231 -21.35 -35.69 28.93
C SER A 231 -21.92 -34.54 29.79
N MET A 232 -23.08 -34.06 29.29
CA MET A 232 -24.24 -33.45 29.96
C MET A 232 -24.42 -31.92 30.05
N ALA A 233 -25.13 -31.41 29.04
CA ALA A 233 -26.51 -30.89 29.10
C ALA A 233 -26.92 -29.75 30.07
N ALA A 234 -27.54 -28.74 29.42
CA ALA A 234 -28.80 -28.06 29.77
C ALA A 234 -28.76 -26.76 30.61
N ASN A 235 -29.17 -25.69 29.92
CA ASN A 235 -30.42 -24.93 30.13
C ASN A 235 -30.38 -23.46 30.62
N THR A 236 -31.21 -22.69 29.91
CA THR A 236 -32.04 -21.53 30.29
C THR A 236 -31.48 -20.10 30.37
N ASN A 237 -31.88 -19.33 29.35
CA ASN A 237 -32.65 -18.07 29.38
C ASN A 237 -32.25 -16.93 30.34
N HIS A 238 -31.95 -15.77 29.76
CA HIS A 238 -32.64 -14.53 30.14
C HIS A 238 -32.76 -13.52 28.97
N ILE A 239 -34.01 -13.10 28.77
CA ILE A 239 -34.56 -11.99 27.95
C ILE A 239 -34.21 -10.66 28.69
N SER A 240 -33.81 -9.53 28.10
CA SER A 240 -34.58 -8.62 27.20
C SER A 240 -33.76 -7.38 26.80
N ASN A 241 -34.02 -6.92 25.57
CA ASN A 241 -34.18 -5.54 25.06
C ASN A 241 -33.14 -4.44 25.38
N ILE A 242 -32.65 -3.75 24.34
CA ILE A 242 -33.12 -2.39 23.96
C ILE A 242 -32.33 -1.83 22.74
N ARG A 243 -33.12 -1.39 21.74
CA ARG A 243 -32.92 -0.33 20.72
C ARG A 243 -31.96 -0.53 19.54
N THR A 244 -32.63 -0.75 18.41
CA THR A 244 -32.33 -0.32 17.04
C THR A 244 -31.86 1.13 16.93
N ALA A 245 -30.76 1.35 16.20
CA ALA A 245 -30.46 2.63 15.56
C ALA A 245 -30.11 2.38 14.08
N LYS A 246 -31.03 2.80 13.20
CA LYS A 246 -30.82 2.98 11.76
C LYS A 246 -29.87 4.16 11.56
N ALA A 247 -28.78 3.98 10.83
CA ALA A 247 -28.01 5.08 10.26
C ALA A 247 -27.76 4.79 8.77
N GLY A 248 -28.59 5.38 7.91
CA GLY A 248 -28.26 5.57 6.50
C GLY A 248 -27.63 6.95 6.36
N SER A 249 -26.38 7.01 5.91
CA SER A 249 -25.71 8.28 5.61
C SER A 249 -26.18 8.82 4.27
N VAL A 250 -26.75 10.03 4.29
CA VAL A 250 -27.10 10.84 3.13
C VAL A 250 -25.95 11.82 2.91
N LEU A 251 -25.31 11.76 1.74
CA LEU A 251 -24.32 12.75 1.30
C LEU A 251 -24.98 14.14 1.17
N PRO A 252 -24.30 15.24 1.55
CA PRO A 252 -24.86 16.60 1.50
C PRO A 252 -24.89 17.17 0.07
N ASP A 253 -25.97 17.88 -0.27
CA ASP A 253 -26.14 18.59 -1.55
C ASP A 253 -25.10 19.70 -1.70
N THR A 254 -24.27 19.62 -2.74
CA THR A 254 -23.35 20.68 -3.14
C THR A 254 -23.83 21.30 -4.45
N ASN A 255 -24.31 22.56 -4.39
CA ASN A 255 -24.74 23.31 -5.58
C ASN A 255 -23.50 23.81 -6.36
N ILE A 256 -23.15 23.11 -7.45
CA ILE A 256 -22.05 23.46 -8.37
C ILE A 256 -22.60 24.33 -9.52
N PRO A 257 -21.94 25.45 -9.89
CA PRO A 257 -22.35 26.29 -11.03
C PRO A 257 -22.29 25.53 -12.36
N ASP A 258 -23.37 25.65 -13.14
CA ASP A 258 -23.58 24.93 -14.41
C ASP A 258 -22.59 25.42 -15.48
N SER A 259 -21.79 24.51 -16.04
CA SER A 259 -20.82 24.81 -17.09
C SER A 259 -21.47 24.85 -18.48
N GLY A 260 -22.46 25.74 -18.63
CA GLY A 260 -22.89 26.39 -19.88
C GLY A 260 -23.35 25.54 -21.07
N VAL A 261 -23.25 24.21 -21.03
CA VAL A 261 -23.86 23.36 -22.06
C VAL A 261 -24.46 22.14 -21.39
N LYS A 262 -25.78 22.17 -21.29
CA LYS A 262 -26.57 21.02 -20.88
C LYS A 262 -26.57 20.03 -22.03
N ARG A 263 -26.15 18.80 -21.75
CA ARG A 263 -26.43 17.68 -22.65
C ARG A 263 -27.75 17.10 -22.18
N ASP A 264 -28.80 17.34 -22.95
CA ASP A 264 -30.16 16.90 -22.60
C ASP A 264 -30.39 15.40 -22.87
N ARG A 265 -29.37 14.69 -23.36
CA ARG A 265 -29.41 13.25 -23.64
C ARG A 265 -28.14 12.54 -23.22
N GLU A 266 -28.28 11.24 -22.96
CA GLU A 266 -27.15 10.32 -22.84
C GLU A 266 -26.40 10.20 -24.19
N LEU A 267 -25.09 10.04 -24.07
CA LEU A 267 -24.14 9.81 -25.15
C LEU A 267 -23.94 8.31 -25.34
N SER A 268 -23.69 7.90 -26.58
CA SER A 268 -23.21 6.56 -26.88
C SER A 268 -21.76 6.36 -26.39
N TYR A 269 -21.32 5.11 -26.25
CA TYR A 269 -19.92 4.81 -25.91
C TYR A 269 -18.92 5.37 -26.94
N ILE A 270 -19.30 5.42 -28.21
CA ILE A 270 -18.48 6.02 -29.28
C ILE A 270 -18.34 7.55 -29.08
N GLU A 271 -19.42 8.22 -28.67
CA GLU A 271 -19.39 9.66 -28.37
C GLU A 271 -18.59 9.96 -27.10
N LEU A 272 -18.69 9.11 -26.07
CA LEU A 272 -17.89 9.21 -24.85
C LEU A 272 -16.41 8.94 -25.13
N ALA A 273 -16.09 7.99 -26.00
CA ALA A 273 -14.71 7.71 -26.39
C ALA A 273 -14.01 8.93 -26.97
N LYS A 274 -14.70 9.79 -27.72
CA LYS A 274 -14.11 11.04 -28.27
C LYS A 274 -13.65 12.04 -27.19
N LEU A 275 -14.12 11.88 -25.95
CA LEU A 275 -13.69 12.68 -24.80
C LEU A 275 -12.31 12.26 -24.27
N SER A 276 -11.74 11.18 -24.79
CA SER A 276 -10.39 10.71 -24.50
C SER A 276 -9.29 11.75 -24.77
N THR A 277 -9.51 12.65 -25.73
CA THR A 277 -8.59 13.77 -26.04
C THR A 277 -8.36 14.71 -24.86
N SER A 278 -9.27 14.74 -23.89
CA SER A 278 -9.15 15.52 -22.65
C SER A 278 -8.46 14.74 -21.51
N ILE A 279 -7.98 13.53 -21.80
CA ILE A 279 -7.36 12.60 -20.86
C ILE A 279 -5.94 12.35 -21.35
N VAL A 280 -5.00 12.41 -20.41
CA VAL A 280 -3.57 12.33 -20.68
C VAL A 280 -2.95 11.10 -20.06
N MET A 281 -1.85 10.67 -20.65
CA MET A 281 -0.89 9.79 -20.01
C MET A 281 0.17 10.65 -19.31
N ILE A 282 0.51 10.29 -18.07
CA ILE A 282 1.56 10.93 -17.27
C ILE A 282 2.65 9.88 -17.03
N ALA A 283 3.86 10.12 -17.54
CA ALA A 283 5.06 9.37 -17.16
C ALA A 283 5.84 10.16 -16.11
N VAL A 284 6.28 9.48 -15.06
CA VAL A 284 6.84 10.08 -13.85
C VAL A 284 8.30 9.69 -13.75
N TYR A 285 9.18 10.65 -13.49
CA TYR A 285 10.62 10.44 -13.47
C TYR A 285 11.23 10.98 -12.17
N ASP A 286 12.28 10.32 -11.69
CA ASP A 286 13.08 10.80 -10.56
C ASP A 286 14.12 11.85 -10.97
N GLY A 287 14.86 12.38 -9.99
CA GLY A 287 15.91 13.37 -10.23
C GLY A 287 17.12 12.86 -11.04
N ARG A 288 17.17 11.56 -11.37
CA ARG A 288 18.18 10.91 -12.21
C ARG A 288 17.63 10.56 -13.60
N GLN A 289 16.46 11.07 -13.96
CA GLN A 289 15.74 10.77 -15.21
C GLN A 289 15.35 9.29 -15.36
N LYS A 290 15.27 8.52 -14.27
CA LYS A 290 14.74 7.16 -14.31
C LYS A 290 13.22 7.23 -14.21
N MET A 291 12.52 6.54 -15.12
CA MET A 291 11.07 6.41 -15.08
C MET A 291 10.65 5.59 -13.84
N LEU A 292 9.81 6.18 -12.99
CA LEU A 292 9.26 5.58 -11.78
C LEU A 292 7.95 4.82 -12.06
N GLY A 293 7.16 5.31 -13.01
CA GLY A 293 5.88 4.72 -13.36
C GLY A 293 5.07 5.60 -14.30
N THR A 294 3.84 5.15 -14.56
CA THR A 294 2.88 5.85 -15.42
C THR A 294 1.51 5.89 -14.78
N GLY A 295 0.78 6.97 -15.03
CA GLY A 295 -0.63 7.11 -14.68
C GLY A 295 -1.39 7.87 -15.76
N SER A 296 -2.62 8.21 -15.44
CA SER A 296 -3.50 9.03 -16.24
C SER A 296 -3.74 10.38 -15.56
N GLY A 297 -4.24 11.34 -16.31
CA GLY A 297 -4.75 12.59 -15.76
C GLY A 297 -5.87 13.11 -16.64
N ILE A 298 -6.68 14.03 -16.11
CA ILE A 298 -7.73 14.70 -16.86
C ILE A 298 -7.47 16.19 -16.90
N MET A 299 -7.79 16.83 -18.01
CA MET A 299 -7.66 18.28 -18.12
C MET A 299 -8.81 18.96 -17.38
N ILE A 300 -8.45 19.88 -16.50
CA ILE A 300 -9.38 20.72 -15.74
C ILE A 300 -9.10 22.19 -16.09
N GLY A 301 -10.11 22.92 -16.55
CA GLY A 301 -9.93 24.28 -17.08
C GLY A 301 -9.12 24.36 -18.38
N LYS A 302 -8.86 25.58 -18.84
CA LYS A 302 -8.25 25.86 -20.16
C LYS A 302 -6.74 26.10 -20.11
N ASP A 303 -6.16 26.41 -18.95
CA ASP A 303 -4.77 26.86 -18.83
C ASP A 303 -3.74 25.72 -18.65
N GLY A 304 -4.10 24.52 -19.11
CA GLY A 304 -3.23 23.34 -19.08
C GLY A 304 -3.12 22.65 -17.73
N PHE A 305 -4.05 22.89 -16.81
CA PHE A 305 -4.10 22.17 -15.54
C PHE A 305 -4.62 20.74 -15.75
N ILE A 306 -3.92 19.79 -15.14
CA ILE A 306 -4.24 18.37 -15.20
C ILE A 306 -4.47 17.88 -13.79
N LEU A 307 -5.67 17.35 -13.54
CA LEU A 307 -6.02 16.65 -12.32
C LEU A 307 -5.63 15.18 -12.45
N THR A 308 -4.95 14.64 -11.44
CA THR A 308 -4.57 13.23 -11.34
C THR A 308 -4.61 12.79 -9.87
N ASN A 309 -4.18 11.58 -9.57
CA ASN A 309 -4.00 11.14 -8.20
C ASN A 309 -2.65 11.59 -7.63
N ASP A 310 -2.60 11.83 -6.32
CA ASP A 310 -1.35 12.15 -5.62
C ASP A 310 -0.35 11.00 -5.73
N HIS A 311 -0.81 9.75 -5.55
CA HIS A 311 0.07 8.59 -5.65
C HIS A 311 0.70 8.39 -7.04
N VAL A 312 0.09 8.94 -8.10
CA VAL A 312 0.66 8.89 -9.46
C VAL A 312 1.92 9.74 -9.51
N ILE A 313 1.87 10.98 -9.04
CA ILE A 313 2.98 11.92 -9.14
C ILE A 313 3.98 11.85 -7.98
N ARG A 314 3.64 11.13 -6.90
CA ARG A 314 4.41 11.10 -5.66
C ARG A 314 5.84 10.60 -5.88
N GLY A 315 6.82 11.39 -5.42
CA GLY A 315 8.24 11.09 -5.58
C GLY A 315 8.81 11.44 -6.96
N GLY A 316 7.97 11.88 -7.90
CA GLY A 316 8.40 12.41 -9.18
C GLY A 316 9.09 13.78 -9.03
N HIS A 317 10.20 13.95 -9.73
CA HIS A 317 10.90 15.23 -9.89
C HIS A 317 10.47 15.96 -11.17
N HIS A 318 10.16 15.23 -12.24
CA HIS A 318 9.57 15.78 -13.44
C HIS A 318 8.61 14.78 -14.09
N PHE A 319 7.74 15.29 -14.94
CA PHE A 319 6.64 14.57 -15.57
C PHE A 319 6.68 14.78 -17.07
N GLU A 320 6.41 13.72 -17.82
CA GLU A 320 6.14 13.80 -19.26
C GLU A 320 4.67 13.47 -19.49
N VAL A 321 3.96 14.39 -20.13
CA VAL A 321 2.55 14.30 -20.44
C VAL A 321 2.38 14.06 -21.93
N ARG A 322 1.64 13.01 -22.28
CA ARG A 322 1.28 12.68 -23.65
C ARG A 322 -0.24 12.75 -23.81
N ILE A 323 -0.69 13.35 -24.90
CA ILE A 323 -2.10 13.52 -25.25
C ILE A 323 -2.36 12.67 -26.49
N GLU A 324 -3.50 12.00 -26.56
CA GLU A 324 -3.91 11.29 -27.78
C GLU A 324 -4.07 12.26 -28.96
N ASP A 325 -3.66 11.82 -30.15
CA ASP A 325 -3.63 12.63 -31.37
C ASP A 325 -2.73 13.87 -31.33
N ASP A 326 -1.84 13.99 -30.33
CA ASP A 326 -0.77 14.98 -30.28
C ASP A 326 0.59 14.27 -30.30
N GLU A 327 1.40 14.55 -31.34
CA GLU A 327 2.74 13.98 -31.46
C GLU A 327 3.72 14.57 -30.44
N ARG A 328 3.36 15.69 -29.79
CA ARG A 328 4.23 16.36 -28.81
C ARG A 328 4.14 15.71 -27.44
N THR A 329 5.31 15.49 -26.84
CA THR A 329 5.44 15.20 -25.41
C THR A 329 5.67 16.51 -24.65
N TYR A 330 4.84 16.78 -23.65
CA TYR A 330 4.94 17.97 -22.81
C TYR A 330 5.67 17.63 -21.52
N LYS A 331 6.77 18.33 -21.22
CA LYS A 331 7.50 18.14 -19.96
C LYS A 331 7.08 19.20 -18.96
N THR A 332 6.98 18.82 -17.68
CA THR A 332 6.71 19.74 -16.59
C THR A 332 7.25 19.21 -15.27
N ASP A 333 7.68 20.09 -14.39
CA ASP A 333 7.94 19.85 -12.97
C ASP A 333 6.96 20.62 -12.07
N GLU A 334 5.97 21.29 -12.67
CA GLU A 334 5.00 22.12 -11.97
C GLU A 334 3.92 21.27 -11.28
N VAL A 335 4.10 21.03 -9.98
CA VAL A 335 3.04 20.54 -9.08
C VAL A 335 2.37 21.74 -8.43
N ILE A 336 1.13 22.02 -8.83
CA ILE A 336 0.39 23.22 -8.41
C ILE A 336 -0.27 23.02 -7.04
N LYS A 337 -0.85 21.83 -6.82
CA LYS A 337 -1.59 21.50 -5.60
C LYS A 337 -1.64 19.99 -5.44
N TYR A 338 -1.55 19.49 -4.21
CA TYR A 338 -1.77 18.07 -3.93
C TYR A 338 -2.46 17.89 -2.57
N ASN A 339 -3.14 16.76 -2.40
CA ASN A 339 -3.76 16.33 -1.16
C ASN A 339 -3.62 14.81 -1.03
N GLN A 340 -2.80 14.39 -0.08
CA GLN A 340 -2.50 12.98 0.16
C GLN A 340 -3.69 12.20 0.74
N TYR A 341 -4.56 12.87 1.52
CA TYR A 341 -5.74 12.24 2.11
C TYR A 341 -6.81 11.97 1.06
N LEU A 342 -7.04 12.90 0.13
CA LEU A 342 -8.00 12.71 -0.97
C LEU A 342 -7.41 11.94 -2.15
N ASP A 343 -6.10 11.71 -2.14
CA ASP A 343 -5.34 11.15 -3.26
C ASP A 343 -5.56 11.94 -4.56
N LEU A 344 -5.43 13.28 -4.50
CA LEU A 344 -5.59 14.18 -5.64
C LEU A 344 -4.39 15.10 -5.80
N ALA A 345 -3.99 15.36 -7.05
CA ALA A 345 -2.97 16.34 -7.39
C ALA A 345 -3.30 17.09 -8.68
N ILE A 346 -2.78 18.31 -8.80
CA ILE A 346 -2.85 19.15 -9.99
C ILE A 346 -1.42 19.42 -10.45
N ILE A 347 -1.12 19.04 -11.69
CA ILE A 347 0.08 19.47 -12.41
C ILE A 347 -0.31 20.42 -13.53
N ARG A 348 0.65 21.12 -14.13
CA ARG A 348 0.39 22.03 -15.25
C ARG A 348 1.35 21.81 -16.40
N ILE A 349 0.83 21.86 -17.63
CA ILE A 349 1.62 21.87 -18.86
C ILE A 349 1.35 23.15 -19.67
N PRO A 350 2.29 23.61 -20.51
CA PRO A 350 2.08 24.77 -21.37
C PRO A 350 1.23 24.42 -22.61
N ARG A 351 0.00 23.94 -22.40
CA ARG A 351 -0.92 23.52 -23.46
C ARG A 351 -2.37 23.80 -23.10
N VAL A 352 -3.05 24.58 -23.93
CA VAL A 352 -4.48 24.88 -23.81
C VAL A 352 -5.30 23.78 -24.47
N LEU A 353 -6.26 23.22 -23.73
CA LEU A 353 -7.10 22.12 -24.17
C LEU A 353 -8.54 22.30 -23.66
N ASN A 354 -9.45 21.48 -24.18
CA ASN A 354 -10.85 21.49 -23.77
C ASN A 354 -11.01 20.59 -22.53
N PRO A 355 -11.38 21.15 -21.37
CA PRO A 355 -11.56 20.34 -20.17
C PRO A 355 -12.84 19.50 -20.25
N LEU A 356 -12.83 18.39 -19.53
CA LEU A 356 -14.04 17.62 -19.26
C LEU A 356 -14.92 18.36 -18.25
N ARG A 357 -16.24 18.20 -18.38
CA ARG A 357 -17.19 18.80 -17.43
C ARG A 357 -17.23 17.98 -16.17
N LEU A 358 -17.13 18.65 -15.03
CA LEU A 358 -17.41 18.03 -13.74
C LEU A 358 -18.91 17.91 -13.53
N TYR A 359 -19.37 16.77 -13.02
CA TYR A 359 -20.77 16.58 -12.65
C TYR A 359 -21.19 17.59 -11.58
N SER A 360 -22.34 18.24 -11.78
CA SER A 360 -22.77 19.34 -10.91
C SER A 360 -23.49 18.90 -9.63
N GLY A 361 -23.77 17.61 -9.46
CA GLY A 361 -24.59 17.11 -8.36
C GLY A 361 -26.10 17.32 -8.56
N SER A 362 -26.55 17.69 -9.76
CA SER A 362 -27.97 17.99 -10.05
C SER A 362 -28.95 16.85 -9.68
N LYS A 363 -28.47 15.60 -9.68
CA LYS A 363 -29.14 14.43 -9.13
C LYS A 363 -28.18 13.62 -8.27
N LYS A 364 -28.70 12.93 -7.26
CA LYS A 364 -27.87 12.01 -6.47
C LYS A 364 -27.43 10.82 -7.33
N LEU A 365 -26.14 10.50 -7.30
CA LEU A 365 -25.61 9.28 -7.92
C LEU A 365 -26.19 8.05 -7.19
N VAL A 366 -26.56 7.02 -7.96
CA VAL A 366 -27.17 5.79 -7.43
C VAL A 366 -26.48 4.54 -7.97
N ARG A 367 -26.58 3.45 -7.21
CA ARG A 367 -26.10 2.13 -7.67
C ARG A 367 -26.87 1.70 -8.92
N GLY A 368 -26.18 1.03 -9.84
CA GLY A 368 -26.73 0.59 -11.11
C GLY A 368 -26.69 1.62 -12.24
N GLN A 369 -26.35 2.89 -11.94
CA GLN A 369 -26.13 3.90 -12.98
C GLN A 369 -24.95 3.52 -13.85
N LYS A 370 -25.12 3.58 -15.18
CA LYS A 370 -24.05 3.31 -16.15
C LYS A 370 -22.94 4.34 -16.05
N VAL A 371 -21.72 3.85 -16.20
CA VAL A 371 -20.50 4.65 -16.20
C VAL A 371 -19.56 4.20 -17.30
N VAL A 372 -18.71 5.11 -17.74
CA VAL A 372 -17.57 4.82 -18.62
C VAL A 372 -16.31 5.27 -17.92
N ALA A 373 -15.32 4.39 -17.81
CA ALA A 373 -13.98 4.75 -17.36
C ALA A 373 -13.08 4.94 -18.57
N ILE A 374 -12.30 6.03 -18.56
CA ILE A 374 -11.33 6.32 -19.61
C ILE A 374 -9.99 6.67 -18.93
N GLY A 375 -8.94 5.97 -19.34
CA GLY A 375 -7.58 6.21 -18.89
C GLY A 375 -6.57 5.66 -19.89
N SER A 376 -5.29 5.93 -19.68
CA SER A 376 -4.19 5.50 -20.54
C SER A 376 -3.31 4.43 -19.84
N PRO A 377 -3.80 3.17 -19.72
CA PRO A 377 -3.04 2.10 -19.08
C PRO A 377 -1.84 1.65 -19.92
N LEU A 378 -0.71 1.33 -19.24
CA LEU A 378 0.45 0.64 -19.82
C LEU A 378 1.01 1.22 -21.14
N GLY A 379 0.84 2.52 -21.39
CA GLY A 379 1.30 3.17 -22.64
C GLY A 379 0.41 2.92 -23.86
N LEU A 380 -0.72 2.22 -23.71
CA LEU A 380 -1.80 2.19 -24.69
C LEU A 380 -2.66 3.43 -24.46
N PHE A 381 -2.75 4.30 -25.46
CA PHE A 381 -3.56 5.51 -25.35
C PHE A 381 -5.03 5.16 -25.14
N ASN A 382 -5.62 5.77 -24.11
CA ASN A 382 -7.06 5.95 -23.93
C ASN A 382 -7.94 4.72 -24.10
N SER A 383 -7.70 3.71 -23.25
CA SER A 383 -8.63 2.61 -23.06
C SER A 383 -9.96 3.13 -22.50
N VAL A 384 -11.03 2.81 -23.22
CA VAL A 384 -12.42 3.11 -22.83
C VAL A 384 -13.06 1.80 -22.37
N SER A 385 -13.62 1.80 -21.17
CA SER A 385 -14.34 0.65 -20.62
C SER A 385 -15.67 1.07 -20.01
N ASP A 386 -16.68 0.22 -20.08
CA ASP A 386 -18.00 0.48 -19.53
C ASP A 386 -18.32 -0.38 -18.31
N GLY A 387 -19.24 0.11 -17.48
CA GLY A 387 -19.70 -0.58 -16.29
C GLY A 387 -20.81 0.19 -15.60
N ILE A 388 -20.96 -0.04 -14.30
CA ILE A 388 -21.94 0.63 -13.46
C ILE A 388 -21.32 1.12 -12.15
N ILE A 389 -22.00 2.07 -11.50
CA ILE A 389 -21.78 2.35 -10.07
C ILE A 389 -22.22 1.11 -9.27
N SER A 390 -21.26 0.40 -8.69
CA SER A 390 -21.49 -0.80 -7.88
C SER A 390 -21.83 -0.45 -6.43
N GLY A 391 -21.36 0.71 -5.95
CA GLY A 391 -21.55 1.10 -4.56
C GLY A 391 -20.91 2.41 -4.20
N PHE A 392 -21.12 2.82 -2.96
CA PHE A 392 -20.40 3.91 -2.31
C PHE A 392 -19.70 3.30 -1.10
N ARG A 393 -18.45 3.69 -0.87
CA ARG A 393 -17.59 3.16 0.18
C ARG A 393 -16.97 4.32 0.95
N ASN A 394 -16.77 4.12 2.24
CA ASN A 394 -15.93 5.00 3.03
C ASN A 394 -14.67 4.22 3.36
N ILE A 395 -13.52 4.71 2.91
CA ILE A 395 -12.21 4.09 3.11
C ILE A 395 -11.35 5.12 3.81
N ASP A 396 -10.92 4.82 5.03
CA ASP A 396 -10.09 5.72 5.85
C ASP A 396 -10.69 7.15 5.97
N ASN A 397 -12.00 7.23 6.21
CA ASN A 397 -12.78 8.49 6.27
C ASN A 397 -12.90 9.26 4.95
N VAL A 398 -12.55 8.65 3.81
CA VAL A 398 -12.74 9.22 2.48
C VAL A 398 -13.87 8.50 1.78
N ASP A 399 -14.90 9.25 1.38
CA ASP A 399 -15.98 8.71 0.57
C ASP A 399 -15.51 8.46 -0.86
N MET A 400 -15.86 7.30 -1.40
CA MET A 400 -15.43 6.81 -2.71
C MET A 400 -16.59 6.19 -3.47
N ILE A 401 -16.56 6.32 -4.79
CA ILE A 401 -17.46 5.63 -5.71
C ILE A 401 -16.83 4.29 -6.06
N GLN A 402 -17.53 3.19 -5.78
CA GLN A 402 -17.17 1.89 -6.30
C GLN A 402 -17.84 1.68 -7.66
N PHE A 403 -17.06 1.27 -8.66
CA PHE A 403 -17.56 0.99 -10.01
C PHE A 403 -17.00 -0.30 -10.59
N SER A 404 -17.67 -0.84 -11.61
CA SER A 404 -17.34 -2.14 -12.21
C SER A 404 -16.64 -2.08 -13.57
N ALA A 405 -16.49 -0.89 -14.16
CA ALA A 405 -15.81 -0.76 -15.46
C ALA A 405 -14.35 -1.22 -15.30
N PRO A 406 -13.85 -2.16 -16.12
CA PRO A 406 -12.48 -2.65 -16.01
C PRO A 406 -11.46 -1.51 -16.11
N ILE A 407 -10.48 -1.48 -15.21
CA ILE A 407 -9.32 -0.59 -15.28
C ILE A 407 -8.05 -1.43 -15.16
N SER A 408 -6.93 -0.88 -15.64
CA SER A 408 -5.63 -1.55 -15.62
C SER A 408 -4.59 -0.65 -14.97
N PRO A 409 -3.40 -1.19 -14.63
CA PRO A 409 -2.30 -0.36 -14.14
C PRO A 409 -2.00 0.79 -15.11
N GLY A 410 -1.91 2.01 -14.59
CA GLY A 410 -1.79 3.24 -15.38
C GLY A 410 -3.12 3.97 -15.64
N SER A 411 -4.28 3.36 -15.38
CA SER A 411 -5.59 4.04 -15.43
C SER A 411 -5.85 4.97 -14.22
N SER A 412 -5.07 4.88 -13.13
CA SER A 412 -5.17 5.81 -12.00
C SER A 412 -5.02 7.26 -12.45
N GLY A 413 -5.89 8.14 -11.99
CA GLY A 413 -5.97 9.54 -12.42
C GLY A 413 -6.85 9.76 -13.65
N GLY A 414 -7.40 8.69 -14.23
CA GLY A 414 -8.33 8.74 -15.36
C GLY A 414 -9.75 9.17 -14.96
N ALA A 415 -10.60 9.39 -15.97
CA ALA A 415 -11.97 9.85 -15.76
C ALA A 415 -12.93 8.69 -15.55
N VAL A 416 -13.83 8.80 -14.56
CA VAL A 416 -15.07 8.02 -14.50
C VAL A 416 -16.22 8.95 -14.87
N LEU A 417 -16.86 8.67 -16.00
CA LEU A 417 -17.90 9.49 -16.61
C LEU A 417 -19.28 8.87 -16.40
N ASN A 418 -20.30 9.71 -16.21
CA ASN A 418 -21.68 9.30 -16.44
C ASN A 418 -21.97 9.25 -17.95
N MET A 419 -23.16 8.75 -18.31
CA MET A 419 -23.57 8.68 -19.72
C MET A 419 -23.78 10.05 -20.39
N TYR A 420 -23.78 11.16 -19.64
CA TYR A 420 -23.81 12.51 -20.21
C TYR A 420 -22.40 13.05 -20.51
N GLY A 421 -21.35 12.28 -20.21
CA GLY A 421 -19.95 12.64 -20.41
C GLY A 421 -19.46 13.67 -19.39
N GLU A 422 -20.04 13.65 -18.19
CA GLU A 422 -19.61 14.44 -17.04
C GLU A 422 -18.80 13.56 -16.09
N ILE A 423 -17.73 14.11 -15.53
CA ILE A 423 -16.87 13.45 -14.55
C ILE A 423 -17.67 13.27 -13.26
N ILE A 424 -17.94 12.03 -12.89
CA ILE A 424 -18.51 11.69 -11.58
C ILE A 424 -17.43 11.27 -10.58
N GLY A 425 -16.22 10.94 -11.07
CA GLY A 425 -15.05 10.70 -10.22
C GLY A 425 -13.75 10.54 -10.99
N ILE A 426 -12.64 10.50 -10.26
CA ILE A 426 -11.30 10.16 -10.76
C ILE A 426 -10.96 8.75 -10.34
N SER A 427 -10.68 7.86 -11.29
CA SER A 427 -10.30 6.48 -10.98
C SER A 427 -9.02 6.47 -10.16
N THR A 428 -9.04 5.77 -9.02
CA THR A 428 -7.87 5.51 -8.19
C THR A 428 -7.66 3.99 -8.07
N ALA A 429 -6.54 3.58 -7.49
CA ALA A 429 -6.22 2.18 -7.30
C ALA A 429 -7.30 1.50 -6.42
N GLY A 430 -7.96 0.49 -7.00
CA GLY A 430 -9.01 -0.29 -6.34
C GLY A 430 -8.47 -1.39 -5.43
N PHE A 431 -9.37 -2.27 -4.97
CA PHE A 431 -8.98 -3.47 -4.25
C PHE A 431 -8.38 -4.49 -5.22
N SER A 432 -7.08 -4.81 -5.06
CA SER A 432 -6.36 -5.79 -5.90
C SER A 432 -6.90 -7.23 -5.82
N GLU A 433 -7.89 -7.49 -4.97
CA GLU A 433 -8.38 -8.83 -4.61
C GLU A 433 -9.79 -9.14 -5.16
N GLY A 434 -10.41 -8.21 -5.89
CA GLY A 434 -11.70 -8.40 -6.53
C GLY A 434 -11.67 -7.99 -8.00
N GLN A 435 -12.13 -8.87 -8.89
CA GLN A 435 -12.33 -8.52 -10.30
C GLN A 435 -13.39 -7.42 -10.38
N ASN A 436 -13.09 -6.34 -11.12
CA ASN A 436 -14.02 -5.22 -11.33
C ASN A 436 -14.52 -4.55 -10.03
N ILE A 437 -13.67 -4.48 -8.99
CA ILE A 437 -13.92 -3.68 -7.78
C ILE A 437 -12.99 -2.47 -7.80
N ASN A 438 -13.41 -1.46 -8.55
CA ASN A 438 -12.63 -0.25 -8.77
C ASN A 438 -13.18 0.90 -7.94
N LEU A 439 -12.31 1.84 -7.57
CA LEU A 439 -12.66 2.98 -6.72
C LEU A 439 -12.37 4.28 -7.45
N ALA A 440 -13.19 5.29 -7.21
CA ALA A 440 -12.98 6.63 -7.71
C ALA A 440 -13.21 7.68 -6.64
N VAL A 441 -12.35 8.70 -6.63
CA VAL A 441 -12.54 9.90 -5.82
C VAL A 441 -13.74 10.66 -6.38
N PRO A 442 -14.76 11.00 -5.58
CA PRO A 442 -16.04 11.50 -6.07
C PRO A 442 -15.98 12.97 -6.53
N TYR A 443 -16.93 13.35 -7.39
CA TYR A 443 -17.03 14.68 -8.00
C TYR A 443 -17.08 15.85 -7.00
N ASP A 444 -17.67 15.66 -5.82
CA ASP A 444 -17.78 16.67 -4.77
C ASP A 444 -16.43 16.92 -4.09
N ALA A 445 -15.67 15.87 -3.81
CA ALA A 445 -14.28 15.98 -3.35
C ALA A 445 -13.39 16.66 -4.40
N ILE A 446 -13.56 16.29 -5.68
CA ILE A 446 -12.86 16.93 -6.81
C ILE A 446 -13.22 18.42 -6.88
N TYR A 447 -14.50 18.77 -6.77
CA TYR A 447 -14.94 20.16 -6.80
C TYR A 447 -14.32 20.94 -5.63
N GLY A 448 -14.42 20.44 -4.40
CA GLY A 448 -13.82 21.09 -3.23
C GLY A 448 -12.31 21.29 -3.38
N PHE A 449 -11.61 20.32 -3.98
CA PHE A 449 -10.17 20.38 -4.19
C PHE A 449 -9.78 21.33 -5.34
N ALA A 450 -10.48 21.30 -6.48
CA ALA A 450 -10.06 21.90 -7.73
C ALA A 450 -10.91 23.09 -8.20
N LYS A 451 -11.92 23.55 -7.45
CA LYS A 451 -12.86 24.63 -7.85
C LYS A 451 -12.20 25.86 -8.49
N SER A 452 -11.07 26.31 -7.97
CA SER A 452 -10.36 27.49 -8.50
C SER A 452 -9.76 27.29 -9.90
N PHE A 453 -9.67 26.05 -10.37
CA PHE A 453 -9.05 25.64 -11.63
C PHE A 453 -10.07 25.16 -12.69
N ILE A 454 -11.33 24.89 -12.32
CA ILE A 454 -12.39 24.38 -13.23
C ILE A 454 -13.15 25.55 -13.89
N ARG A 455 -12.44 26.50 -14.51
CA ARG A 455 -13.06 27.67 -15.16
C ARG A 455 -13.24 27.52 -16.66
#